data_AF-A0A2V7W3E0-F1
#
_entry.id   AF-A0A2V7W3E0-F1
#
_cell.length_a   1.000
_cell.length_b   1.000
_cell.length_c   1.000
_cell.angle_alpha   90.00
_cell.angle_beta   90.00
_cell.angle_gamma   90.00
#
_symmetry.space_group_name_H-M   'P 1'
#
loop_
_entity.id
_entity.type
_entity.pdbx_description
1 polymer ?
#
loop_
_entity_poly.entity_id
_entity_poly.type
_entity_poly.pdbx_seq_one_letter_code
_entity_poly.pdbx_strand_id
1 'polypeptide(L)' 'MNELESKLEDKDMQGAPRALLRAARRAREIARATNTPLVIVRDGVLVKEWVTDLEPVEEPDSD' A
#
# COMPACT_ATOMS: atom_id res chain seq x y z
N MET A 1 -4.79 -20.31 4.24
CA MET A 1 -3.96 -19.89 3.07
C MET A 1 -3.20 -18.65 3.51
N ASN A 2 -1.89 -18.58 3.29
CA ASN A 2 -1.11 -17.35 3.51
C ASN A 2 -1.56 -16.33 2.46
N GLU A 3 -2.12 -15.19 2.88
CA GLU A 3 -2.71 -14.18 1.97
C GLU A 3 -1.70 -13.48 1.04
N LEU A 4 -0.40 -13.77 1.17
CA LEU A 4 0.71 -13.12 0.46
C LEU A 4 1.60 -14.09 -0.32
N GLU A 5 1.06 -15.22 -0.78
CA GLU A 5 1.72 -16.13 -1.72
C GLU A 5 1.26 -15.86 -3.16
N SER A 6 2.16 -16.04 -4.13
CA SER A 6 1.83 -15.81 -5.54
C SER A 6 0.83 -16.85 -6.03
N LYS A 7 -0.10 -16.44 -6.89
CA LYS A 7 -1.02 -17.38 -7.57
C LYS A 7 -0.35 -18.10 -8.75
N LEU A 8 0.86 -17.70 -9.13
CA LEU A 8 1.66 -18.38 -10.14
C LEU A 8 2.29 -19.62 -9.51
N GLU A 9 2.41 -20.71 -10.25
CA GLU A 9 3.13 -21.93 -9.81
C GLU A 9 4.66 -21.75 -9.85
N ASP A 10 5.12 -20.68 -10.51
CA ASP A 10 6.54 -20.35 -10.62
C ASP A 10 7.14 -20.11 -9.22
N LYS A 11 8.17 -20.90 -8.89
CA LYS A 11 8.87 -20.87 -7.60
C LYS A 11 9.59 -19.55 -7.37
N ASP A 12 10.13 -18.93 -8.43
CA ASP A 12 10.88 -17.69 -8.31
C ASP A 12 9.94 -16.51 -8.00
N MET A 13 8.68 -16.61 -8.44
CA MET A 13 7.66 -15.59 -8.20
C MET A 13 6.99 -15.67 -6.82
N GLN A 14 7.19 -16.73 -6.05
CA GLN A 14 6.53 -16.92 -4.74
C GLN A 14 6.87 -15.81 -3.74
N GLY A 15 8.08 -15.25 -3.84
CA GLY A 15 8.53 -14.15 -2.98
C GLY A 15 7.99 -12.77 -3.38
N ALA A 16 7.45 -12.63 -4.59
CA ALA A 16 7.10 -11.33 -5.16
C ALA A 16 6.06 -10.55 -4.35
N PRO A 17 4.93 -11.14 -3.90
CA PRO A 17 3.92 -10.38 -3.14
C PRO A 17 4.48 -9.79 -1.85
N ARG A 18 5.30 -10.55 -1.11
CA ARG A 18 5.98 -10.07 0.10
C ARG A 18 6.97 -8.95 -0.22
N ALA A 19 7.72 -9.06 -1.32
CA ALA A 19 8.65 -8.01 -1.75
C ALA A 19 7.91 -6.71 -2.12
N LEU A 20 6.83 -6.81 -2.87
CA LEU A 20 5.99 -5.66 -3.25
C LEU A 20 5.37 -4.99 -2.03
N LEU A 21 4.87 -5.74 -1.04
CA LEU A 21 4.35 -5.17 0.20
C LEU A 21 5.41 -4.36 0.95
N ARG A 22 6.64 -4.90 1.06
CA ARG A 22 7.76 -4.17 1.68
C ARG A 22 8.10 -2.90 0.91
N ALA A 23 8.18 -2.98 -0.41
CA ALA A 23 8.45 -1.83 -1.27
C ALA A 23 7.36 -0.74 -1.13
N ALA A 24 6.09 -1.13 -1.12
CA ALA A 24 4.97 -0.21 -0.96
C ALA A 24 4.96 0.49 0.40
N ARG A 25 5.29 -0.23 1.49
CA ARG A 25 5.45 0.37 2.83
C ARG A 25 6.57 1.40 2.82
N ARG A 26 7.74 1.05 2.28
CA ARG A 26 8.87 1.97 2.19
C ARG A 26 8.57 3.20 1.33
N ALA A 27 7.85 3.02 0.22
CA ALA A 27 7.43 4.12 -0.65
C ALA A 27 6.55 5.13 0.10
N ARG A 28 5.59 4.66 0.93
CA ARG A 28 4.77 5.54 1.78
C ARG A 28 5.59 6.31 2.81
N GLU A 29 6.55 5.64 3.46
CA GLU A 29 7.46 6.30 4.41
C GLU A 29 8.26 7.42 3.74
N ILE A 30 8.82 7.16 2.55
CA ILE A 30 9.58 8.16 1.79
C ILE A 30 8.66 9.30 1.35
N ALA A 31 7.48 8.98 0.78
CA ALA A 31 6.49 9.95 0.34
C ALA A 31 6.10 10.93 1.47
N ARG A 32 5.89 10.42 2.68
CA ARG A 32 5.67 11.24 3.88
C ARG A 32 6.89 12.10 4.20
N ALA A 33 8.07 11.49 4.29
CA ALA A 33 9.30 12.16 4.70
C ALA A 33 9.74 13.28 3.72
N THR A 34 9.47 13.11 2.44
CA THR A 34 9.87 14.05 1.39
C THR A 34 8.73 14.94 0.91
N ASN A 35 7.56 14.87 1.55
CA ASN A 35 6.34 15.57 1.14
C ASN A 35 6.07 15.43 -0.37
N THR A 36 6.06 14.19 -0.85
CA THR A 36 5.89 13.85 -2.26
C THR A 36 4.69 12.92 -2.41
N PRO A 37 3.78 13.14 -3.38
CA PRO A 37 2.61 12.27 -3.53
C PRO A 37 3.01 10.91 -4.11
N LEU A 38 2.26 9.87 -3.73
CA LEU A 38 2.28 8.57 -4.41
C LEU A 38 1.48 8.65 -5.70
N VAL A 39 1.95 8.00 -6.76
CA VAL A 39 1.18 7.77 -7.98
C VAL A 39 0.65 6.35 -7.95
N ILE A 40 -0.67 6.19 -7.89
CA ILE A 40 -1.34 4.88 -7.85
C ILE A 40 -2.42 4.78 -8.91
N VAL A 41 -2.89 3.57 -9.19
CA VAL A 41 -4.07 3.33 -10.03
C VAL A 41 -5.27 3.10 -9.12
N ARG A 42 -6.34 3.87 -9.29
CA ARG A 42 -7.63 3.70 -8.62
C ARG A 42 -8.72 3.67 -9.70
N ASP A 43 -9.53 2.62 -9.70
CA ASP A 43 -10.59 2.42 -10.71
C ASP A 43 -10.11 2.56 -12.16
N GLY A 44 -8.89 2.09 -12.44
CA GLY A 44 -8.27 2.16 -13.76
C GLY A 44 -7.64 3.51 -14.13
N VAL A 45 -7.68 4.50 -13.23
CA VAL A 45 -7.15 5.86 -13.47
C VAL A 45 -5.91 6.12 -12.61
N LEU A 46 -4.90 6.77 -13.19
CA LEU A 46 -3.73 7.24 -12.44
C LEU A 46 -4.10 8.44 -11.57
N VAL A 47 -3.87 8.33 -10.26
CA VAL A 47 -4.13 9.38 -9.27
C VAL A 47 -2.88 9.68 -8.46
N LYS A 48 -2.76 10.94 -8.04
CA LYS A 48 -1.75 11.39 -7.07
C LYS A 48 -2.38 11.42 -5.69
N GLU A 49 -1.89 10.60 -4.78
CA GLU A 49 -2.38 10.47 -3.42
C GLU A 49 -1.33 10.98 -2.43
N TRP A 50 -1.72 11.90 -1.56
CA TRP A 50 -0.85 12.41 -0.50
C TRP A 50 -0.97 11.52 0.73
N VAL A 51 0.16 11.11 1.28
CA VAL A 51 0.20 10.32 2.53
C VAL A 51 0.12 11.30 3.70
N THR A 52 -1.09 11.57 4.20
CA THR A 52 -1.33 12.37 5.41
C THR A 52 -1.36 11.48 6.65
N ASP A 53 -1.11 12.05 7.84
CA ASP A 53 -1.27 11.36 9.13
C ASP A 53 -2.71 11.49 9.68
N LEU A 54 -3.67 11.91 8.85
CA LEU A 54 -5.04 12.22 9.26
C LEU A 54 -6.02 11.33 8.49
N GLU A 55 -6.26 10.14 9.02
CA GLU A 55 -7.65 9.71 9.15
C GLU A 55 -7.95 9.74 10.65
N PRO A 56 -8.90 10.57 11.14
CA PRO A 56 -9.48 10.29 12.44
C PRO A 56 -10.10 8.90 12.34
N VAL A 57 -9.66 8.00 13.21
CA VAL A 57 -10.47 6.84 13.54
C VAL A 57 -11.78 7.43 14.03
N GLU A 58 -12.86 7.29 13.27
CA GLU A 58 -14.20 7.56 13.81
C GLU A 58 -14.35 6.59 14.99
N GLU A 59 -14.21 7.11 16.22
CA GLU A 59 -14.66 6.39 17.40
C GLU A 59 -16.16 6.15 17.18
N PRO A 60 -16.63 4.89 17.18
CA PRO A 60 -18.04 4.61 16.96
C PRO A 60 -18.82 5.35 18.04
N ASP A 61 -19.85 6.08 17.62
CA ASP A 61 -20.74 6.89 18.44
C ASP A 61 -20.91 6.26 19.84
N SER A 62 -20.38 6.95 20.85
CA SER A 62 -20.66 6.62 22.25
C SER A 62 -22.08 7.09 22.56
N ASP A 63 -23.04 6.17 22.40
CA ASP A 63 -24.38 6.24 23.02
C ASP A 63 -24.30 6.27 24.56
#